data_AF-A0AAD7F656-F1
#
_entry.id   AF-A0AAD7F656-F1
#
_cell.length_a   1.000
_cell.length_b   1.000
_cell.length_c   1.000
_cell.angle_alpha   90.00
_cell.angle_beta   90.00
_cell.angle_gamma   90.00
#
_symmetry.space_group_name_H-M   'P 1'
#
loop_
_entity.id
_entity.type
_entity.pdbx_description
1 polymer ?
#
loop_
_entity_poly.entity_id
_entity_poly.type
_entity_poly.pdbx_seq_one_letter_code
_entity_poly.pdbx_strand_id
1 'polypeptide(L)'
;MDDDVLATSNAATVPLGSGLPTREELLVHYPAKFTWHELKTFINSGDLGLLKRDQKLQQRYNLWLAGVKEKYGSTANYLMNFRLQWGKPDTLSLLGSAVHDAGMSTPPVFETIPAEDLSVPRELPPLPADAPAYFSESTLPEYISIIQNDWPYSVPAEVEHTLVWTRVPIFHPSLVPESIRARVELDGLWGFTGNDSPPPSPSTLPACLPALAEWGFTLDKMIKSEKGTAEEDELVRLAGLPVHNFVKNRWKDGEWETAWFVNPPRLQSVPGLAHVHVFARHK
;
A
#
# COMPACT_ATOMS: atom_id res chain seq x y z
N MET A 1 -15.65 4.36 -37.85
CA MET A 1 -16.96 4.58 -37.21
C MET A 1 -17.14 3.42 -36.26
N ASP A 2 -16.59 3.55 -35.07
CA ASP A 2 -16.94 2.77 -33.89
C ASP A 2 -16.57 3.70 -32.73
N ASP A 3 -17.37 4.77 -32.64
CA ASP A 3 -17.36 5.71 -31.53
C ASP A 3 -18.17 5.10 -30.38
N ASP A 4 -17.51 4.99 -29.24
CA ASP A 4 -18.01 5.40 -27.93
C ASP A 4 -19.38 4.86 -27.48
N VAL A 5 -19.34 3.77 -26.69
CA VAL A 5 -20.33 3.53 -25.64
C VAL A 5 -19.57 3.21 -24.34
N LEU A 6 -18.90 4.21 -23.76
CA LEU A 6 -18.77 4.25 -22.31
C LEU A 6 -20.18 4.53 -21.75
N ALA A 7 -20.94 3.46 -21.54
CA ALA A 7 -22.19 3.52 -20.80
C ALA A 7 -21.89 4.21 -19.46
N THR A 8 -22.48 5.39 -19.25
CA THR A 8 -22.37 6.16 -18.02
C THR A 8 -23.05 5.38 -16.90
N SER A 9 -22.27 4.54 -16.22
CA SER A 9 -22.71 3.83 -15.03
C SER A 9 -23.08 4.86 -13.97
N ASN A 10 -24.31 4.77 -13.46
CA ASN A 10 -24.78 5.61 -12.36
C ASN A 10 -25.14 4.72 -11.16
N ALA A 11 -25.31 5.32 -9.98
CA ALA A 11 -25.63 4.61 -8.74
C ALA A 11 -26.82 3.63 -8.83
N ALA A 12 -27.77 3.86 -9.74
CA ALA A 12 -28.92 3.00 -10.00
C ALA A 12 -28.56 1.67 -10.70
N THR A 13 -27.42 1.58 -11.39
CA THR A 13 -27.00 0.37 -12.13
C THR A 13 -25.92 -0.45 -11.42
N VAL A 14 -25.29 0.09 -10.37
CA VAL A 14 -24.24 -0.59 -9.60
C VAL A 14 -24.70 -0.72 -8.14
N PRO A 15 -25.28 -1.87 -7.73
CA PRO A 15 -25.74 -2.06 -6.36
C PRO A 15 -24.58 -2.09 -5.38
N LEU A 16 -24.77 -1.47 -4.20
CA LEU A 16 -23.80 -1.51 -3.12
C LEU A 16 -23.89 -2.83 -2.34
N GLY A 17 -22.78 -3.56 -2.29
CA GLY A 17 -22.58 -4.73 -1.45
C GLY A 17 -22.17 -4.38 -0.02
N SER A 18 -22.08 -5.41 0.82
CA SER A 18 -21.64 -5.32 2.22
C SER A 18 -20.19 -5.79 2.45
N GLY A 19 -19.61 -6.52 1.50
CA GLY A 19 -18.27 -7.10 1.58
C GLY A 19 -17.18 -6.18 1.02
N LEU A 20 -16.11 -6.79 0.51
CA LEU A 20 -15.06 -6.07 -0.22
C LEU A 20 -15.66 -5.27 -1.39
N PRO A 21 -15.16 -4.05 -1.67
CA PRO A 21 -15.64 -3.24 -2.78
C PRO A 21 -15.19 -3.81 -4.13
N THR A 22 -16.07 -3.80 -5.14
CA THR A 22 -15.67 -4.05 -6.54
C THR A 22 -15.13 -2.77 -7.19
N ARG A 23 -14.47 -2.91 -8.35
CA ARG A 23 -14.00 -1.76 -9.12
C ARG A 23 -15.14 -0.83 -9.52
N GLU A 24 -16.29 -1.37 -9.93
CA GLU A 24 -17.47 -0.58 -10.30
C GLU A 24 -18.03 0.19 -9.11
N GLU A 25 -18.04 -0.44 -7.92
CA GLU A 25 -18.48 0.23 -6.69
C GLU A 25 -17.56 1.40 -6.34
N LEU A 26 -16.24 1.21 -6.44
CA LEU A 26 -15.24 2.28 -6.22
C LEU A 26 -15.48 3.47 -7.17
N LEU A 27 -15.69 3.21 -8.47
CA LEU A 27 -15.89 4.26 -9.46
C LEU A 27 -17.18 5.05 -9.26
N VAL A 28 -18.28 4.36 -8.89
CA VAL A 28 -19.61 4.97 -8.83
C VAL A 28 -19.91 5.61 -7.47
N HIS A 29 -19.54 4.94 -6.37
CA HIS A 29 -19.96 5.34 -5.02
C HIS A 29 -18.87 6.00 -4.19
N TYR A 30 -17.60 5.82 -4.56
CA TYR A 30 -16.44 6.28 -3.80
C TYR A 30 -15.44 7.01 -4.71
N PRO A 31 -15.87 8.09 -5.40
CA PRO A 31 -15.03 8.76 -6.38
C PRO A 31 -13.71 9.23 -5.78
N ALA A 32 -12.65 9.17 -6.59
CA ALA A 32 -11.32 9.62 -6.21
C ALA A 32 -11.35 11.05 -5.66
N LYS A 33 -10.71 11.24 -4.51
CA LYS A 33 -10.62 12.54 -3.82
C LYS A 33 -9.32 13.27 -4.10
N PHE A 34 -8.32 12.55 -4.60
CA PHE A 34 -6.99 13.07 -4.90
C PHE A 34 -6.63 12.78 -6.35
N THR A 35 -6.03 13.76 -6.99
CA THR A 35 -5.35 13.61 -8.28
C THR A 35 -4.00 12.92 -8.08
N TRP A 36 -3.42 12.43 -9.18
CA TRP A 36 -2.07 11.86 -9.14
C TRP A 36 -1.00 12.87 -8.67
N HIS A 37 -1.15 14.14 -9.07
CA HIS A 37 -0.25 15.21 -8.62
C HIS A 37 -0.32 15.43 -7.11
N GLU A 38 -1.53 15.46 -6.55
CA GLU A 38 -1.76 15.64 -5.11
C GLU A 38 -1.20 14.45 -4.32
N LEU A 39 -1.46 13.21 -4.75
CA LEU A 39 -0.90 12.01 -4.11
C LEU A 39 0.63 12.07 -4.03
N LYS A 40 1.29 12.39 -5.14
CA LYS A 40 2.75 12.53 -5.14
C LYS A 40 3.22 13.68 -4.25
N THR A 41 2.49 14.80 -4.22
CA THR A 41 2.80 15.94 -3.34
C THR A 41 2.66 15.55 -1.86
N PHE A 42 1.61 14.83 -1.48
CA PHE A 42 1.38 14.35 -0.12
C PHE A 42 2.49 13.40 0.33
N ILE A 43 2.82 12.40 -0.49
CA ILE A 43 3.92 11.47 -0.21
C ILE A 43 5.24 12.24 -0.06
N ASN A 44 5.55 13.13 -1.01
CA ASN A 44 6.82 13.87 -0.97
C ASN A 44 6.90 14.86 0.20
N SER A 45 5.77 15.28 0.76
CA SER A 45 5.72 16.22 1.89
C SER A 45 6.23 15.63 3.22
N GLY A 46 6.36 14.30 3.31
CA GLY A 46 6.84 13.58 4.49
C GLY A 46 5.76 13.23 5.52
N ASP A 47 4.50 13.66 5.32
CA ASP A 47 3.38 13.26 6.17
C ASP A 47 2.50 12.23 5.45
N LEU A 48 2.83 10.95 5.61
CA LEU A 48 2.05 9.85 5.04
C LEU A 48 0.63 9.75 5.64
N GLY A 49 0.34 10.48 6.72
CA GLY A 49 -1.00 10.59 7.31
C GLY A 49 -1.97 11.42 6.47
N LEU A 50 -1.48 12.16 5.47
CA LEU A 50 -2.30 12.91 4.52
C LEU A 50 -3.01 12.00 3.51
N LEU A 51 -2.53 10.78 3.32
CA LEU A 51 -3.16 9.83 2.43
C LEU A 51 -4.43 9.27 3.08
N LYS A 52 -5.59 9.64 2.53
CA LYS A 52 -6.90 9.27 3.08
C LYS A 52 -7.67 8.33 2.16
N ARG A 53 -8.59 7.61 2.78
CA ARG A 53 -9.68 6.88 2.13
C ARG A 53 -10.94 7.72 2.16
N ASP A 54 -11.78 7.56 1.14
CA ASP A 54 -13.11 8.17 1.09
C ASP A 54 -13.88 7.87 2.38
N GLN A 55 -14.58 8.86 2.93
CA GLN A 55 -15.21 8.74 4.25
C GLN A 55 -16.32 7.69 4.27
N LYS A 56 -17.08 7.52 3.18
CA LYS A 56 -18.12 6.49 3.09
C LYS A 56 -17.47 5.11 2.94
N LEU A 57 -16.41 5.00 2.14
CA LEU A 57 -15.66 3.74 2.02
C LEU A 57 -15.00 3.37 3.36
N GLN A 58 -14.50 4.35 4.12
CA GLN A 58 -13.97 4.17 5.47
C GLN A 58 -15.03 3.63 6.44
N GLN A 59 -16.27 4.12 6.36
CA GLN A 59 -17.38 3.59 7.17
C GLN A 59 -17.69 2.13 6.83
N ARG A 60 -17.74 1.78 5.54
CA ARG A 60 -17.93 0.39 5.09
C ARG A 60 -16.76 -0.51 5.54
N TYR A 61 -15.53 -0.04 5.41
CA TYR A 61 -14.35 -0.75 5.92
C TYR A 61 -14.45 -1.01 7.43
N ASN A 62 -14.85 -0.02 8.23
CA ASN A 62 -14.97 -0.19 9.68
C ASN A 62 -16.02 -1.25 10.06
N LEU A 63 -17.16 -1.27 9.36
CA LEU A 63 -18.20 -2.29 9.55
C LEU A 63 -17.71 -3.69 9.17
N TRP A 64 -17.06 -3.80 8.01
CA TRP A 64 -16.47 -5.06 7.55
C TRP A 64 -15.39 -5.56 8.53
N LEU A 65 -14.53 -4.66 9.01
CA LEU A 65 -13.45 -4.96 9.95
C LEU A 65 -13.98 -5.48 11.29
N ALA A 66 -15.14 -5.01 11.74
CA ALA A 66 -15.80 -5.53 12.94
C ALA A 66 -16.16 -7.02 12.78
N GLY A 67 -16.76 -7.41 11.65
CA GLY A 67 -17.05 -8.81 11.34
C GLY A 67 -15.79 -9.66 11.15
N VAL A 68 -14.72 -9.09 10.60
CA VAL A 68 -13.40 -9.75 10.54
C VAL A 68 -12.87 -10.03 11.94
N LYS A 69 -12.92 -9.06 12.85
CA LYS A 69 -12.46 -9.24 14.24
C LYS A 69 -13.33 -10.24 15.01
N GLU A 70 -14.63 -10.26 14.76
CA GLU A 70 -15.54 -11.26 15.34
C GLU A 70 -15.18 -12.68 14.86
N LYS A 71 -14.93 -12.86 13.56
CA LYS A 71 -14.64 -14.17 12.98
C LYS A 71 -13.22 -14.68 13.22
N TYR A 72 -12.21 -13.82 13.15
CA TYR A 72 -10.79 -14.19 13.21
C TYR A 72 -10.12 -13.76 14.53
N GLY A 73 -10.85 -13.15 15.47
CA GLY A 73 -10.33 -12.61 16.72
C GLY A 73 -9.52 -11.32 16.56
N SER A 74 -8.76 -11.17 15.46
CA SER A 74 -8.00 -9.96 15.14
C SER A 74 -7.78 -9.78 13.64
N THR A 75 -7.44 -8.55 13.23
CA THR A 75 -7.03 -8.25 11.85
C THR A 75 -5.73 -8.96 11.48
N ALA A 76 -4.80 -9.09 12.42
CA ALA A 76 -3.56 -9.83 12.21
C ALA A 76 -3.85 -11.30 11.88
N ASN A 77 -4.72 -11.96 12.65
CA ASN A 77 -5.11 -13.35 12.39
C ASN A 77 -5.80 -13.50 11.05
N TYR A 78 -6.69 -12.58 10.67
CA TYR A 78 -7.29 -12.58 9.33
C TYR A 78 -6.23 -12.52 8.22
N LEU A 79 -5.25 -11.64 8.35
CA LEU A 79 -4.16 -11.55 7.38
C LEU A 79 -3.36 -12.85 7.33
N MET A 80 -2.91 -13.36 8.47
CA MET A 80 -2.01 -14.50 8.57
C MET A 80 -2.65 -15.84 8.23
N ASN A 81 -3.91 -16.03 8.64
CA ASN A 81 -4.62 -17.29 8.47
C ASN A 81 -5.29 -17.40 7.10
N PHE A 82 -5.60 -16.26 6.45
CA PHE A 82 -6.42 -16.24 5.25
C PHE A 82 -5.87 -15.36 4.12
N ARG A 83 -5.66 -14.06 4.36
CA ARG A 83 -5.44 -13.11 3.25
C ARG A 83 -4.05 -13.19 2.63
N LEU A 84 -3.01 -13.38 3.44
CA LEU A 84 -1.61 -13.39 3.00
C LEU A 84 -1.22 -14.80 2.53
N GLN A 85 -1.27 -14.98 1.21
CA GLN A 85 -0.89 -16.20 0.53
C GLN A 85 0.57 -16.10 0.08
N TRP A 86 1.52 -16.28 1.01
CA TRP A 86 2.97 -16.12 0.76
C TRP A 86 3.44 -16.93 -0.47
N GLY A 87 4.16 -16.26 -1.38
CA GLY A 87 4.67 -16.84 -2.61
C GLY A 87 3.62 -17.21 -3.67
N LYS A 88 2.35 -16.85 -3.48
CA LYS A 88 1.25 -17.16 -4.41
C LYS A 88 0.66 -15.86 -5.00
N PRO A 89 0.10 -15.92 -6.22
CA PRO A 89 -0.62 -14.79 -6.79
C PRO A 89 -1.83 -14.38 -5.93
N ASP A 90 -2.19 -13.09 -5.96
CA ASP A 90 -3.41 -12.62 -5.32
C ASP A 90 -4.65 -13.10 -6.08
N THR A 91 -5.34 -14.08 -5.49
CA THR A 91 -6.58 -14.65 -6.04
C THR A 91 -7.82 -14.28 -5.21
N LEU A 92 -7.64 -13.51 -4.13
CA LEU A 92 -8.71 -13.20 -3.17
C LEU A 92 -9.25 -11.78 -3.30
N SER A 93 -8.47 -10.85 -3.87
CA SER A 93 -8.93 -9.49 -4.16
C SER A 93 -10.03 -9.48 -5.23
N LEU A 94 -11.00 -8.57 -5.07
CA LEU A 94 -11.97 -8.22 -6.12
C LEU A 94 -11.44 -7.13 -7.07
N LEU A 95 -10.29 -6.54 -6.74
CA LEU A 95 -9.58 -5.56 -7.54
C LEU A 95 -8.44 -6.27 -8.29
N GLY A 96 -8.37 -6.07 -9.61
CA GLY A 96 -7.33 -6.63 -10.46
C GLY A 96 -6.04 -5.80 -10.47
N SER A 97 -4.94 -6.46 -10.83
CA SER A 97 -3.64 -5.86 -11.14
C SER A 97 -3.33 -6.12 -12.61
N ALA A 98 -2.92 -5.09 -13.35
CA ALA A 98 -2.43 -5.26 -14.72
C ALA A 98 -0.97 -5.77 -14.76
N VAL A 99 -0.23 -5.69 -13.64
CA VAL A 99 1.05 -6.38 -13.50
C VAL A 99 0.81 -7.86 -13.21
N HIS A 100 1.22 -8.72 -14.14
CA HIS A 100 1.17 -10.17 -13.99
C HIS A 100 2.43 -10.74 -13.35
N ASP A 101 2.27 -11.67 -12.41
CA ASP A 101 3.36 -12.44 -11.83
C ASP A 101 3.87 -13.52 -12.80
N ALA A 102 4.72 -13.13 -13.74
CA ALA A 102 5.35 -14.07 -14.67
C ALA A 102 6.20 -15.09 -13.89
N GLY A 103 5.93 -16.39 -14.07
CA GLY A 103 6.73 -17.48 -13.48
C GLY A 103 6.15 -18.14 -12.23
N MET A 104 5.04 -17.66 -11.67
CA MET A 104 4.31 -18.38 -10.62
C MET A 104 3.50 -19.53 -11.24
N SER A 105 4.18 -20.63 -11.53
CA SER A 105 3.56 -21.84 -12.10
C SER A 105 2.73 -22.58 -11.05
N THR A 106 1.50 -22.91 -11.44
CA THR A 106 0.50 -23.78 -10.82
C THR A 106 -0.17 -23.30 -9.53
N PRO A 107 -1.51 -23.43 -9.44
CA PRO A 107 -2.20 -23.29 -8.17
C PRO A 107 -1.67 -24.38 -7.24
N PRO A 108 -1.37 -24.08 -5.96
CA PRO A 108 -1.25 -25.14 -4.99
C PRO A 108 -2.60 -25.85 -4.97
N VAL A 109 -2.56 -27.17 -5.01
CA VAL A 109 -3.66 -28.01 -4.51
C VAL A 109 -4.12 -27.33 -3.21
N PHE A 110 -5.42 -27.04 -3.11
CA PHE A 110 -6.01 -26.67 -1.82
C PHE A 110 -5.70 -27.83 -0.87
N GLU A 111 -4.58 -27.77 -0.15
CA GLU A 111 -4.47 -28.52 1.07
C GLU A 111 -5.60 -27.95 1.91
N THR A 112 -6.63 -28.79 2.06
CA THR A 112 -7.69 -28.58 3.01
C THR A 112 -7.00 -28.51 4.37
N ILE A 113 -6.64 -27.30 4.78
CA ILE A 113 -6.30 -27.03 6.17
C ILE A 113 -7.53 -27.54 6.93
N PRO A 114 -7.36 -28.40 7.95
CA PRO A 114 -8.46 -28.82 8.80
C PRO A 114 -9.25 -27.59 9.25
N ALA A 115 -10.50 -27.77 9.70
CA ALA A 115 -11.26 -26.71 10.34
C ALA A 115 -10.57 -26.28 11.66
N GLU A 116 -9.44 -25.61 11.53
CA GLU A 116 -8.69 -24.98 12.59
C GLU A 116 -9.46 -23.73 13.00
N ASP A 117 -9.45 -23.48 14.31
CA ASP A 117 -10.02 -22.27 14.85
C ASP A 117 -9.25 -21.07 14.29
N LEU A 118 -9.84 -20.39 13.30
CA LEU A 118 -9.25 -19.23 12.62
C LEU A 118 -9.06 -18.03 13.56
N SER A 119 -9.56 -18.11 14.79
CA SER A 119 -9.32 -17.12 15.85
C SER A 119 -7.97 -17.29 16.55
N VAL A 120 -7.31 -18.44 16.40
CA VAL A 120 -5.96 -18.69 16.92
C VAL A 120 -4.93 -18.10 15.95
N PRO A 121 -3.90 -17.36 16.43
CA PRO A 121 -2.85 -16.86 15.57
C PRO A 121 -2.09 -18.01 14.90
N ARG A 122 -2.02 -18.06 13.56
CA ARG A 122 -0.92 -18.79 12.92
C ARG A 122 0.36 -18.09 13.30
N GLU A 123 1.22 -18.80 14.02
CA GLU A 123 2.63 -18.47 13.97
C GLU A 123 3.13 -18.78 12.57
N LEU A 124 3.76 -17.78 11.93
CA LEU A 124 4.55 -18.07 10.74
C LEU A 124 5.63 -19.07 11.13
N PRO A 125 5.99 -20.01 10.24
CA PRO A 125 7.20 -20.77 10.45
C PRO A 125 8.36 -19.78 10.69
N PRO A 126 9.29 -20.09 11.61
CA PRO A 126 10.45 -19.24 11.81
C PRO A 126 11.18 -19.05 10.47
N LEU A 127 11.75 -17.87 10.26
CA LEU A 127 12.64 -17.67 9.13
C LEU A 127 13.84 -18.62 9.27
N PRO A 128 14.31 -19.26 8.18
CA PRO A 128 15.50 -20.09 8.24
C PRO A 128 16.73 -19.24 8.58
N ALA A 129 17.79 -19.87 9.08
CA ALA A 129 18.98 -19.18 9.58
C ALA A 129 19.73 -18.37 8.49
N ASP A 130 19.55 -18.74 7.23
CA ASP A 130 20.10 -18.10 6.04
C ASP A 130 19.14 -17.09 5.38
N ALA A 131 17.98 -16.83 6.00
CA ALA A 131 17.06 -15.81 5.50
C ALA A 131 17.74 -14.43 5.44
N PRO A 132 17.43 -13.61 4.42
CA PRO A 132 17.92 -12.24 4.36
C PRO A 132 17.57 -11.45 5.62
N ALA A 133 18.52 -10.64 6.11
CA ALA A 133 18.32 -9.85 7.32
C ALA A 133 17.22 -8.78 7.17
N TYR A 134 16.95 -8.34 5.94
CA TYR A 134 15.96 -7.32 5.61
C TYR A 134 15.45 -7.45 4.18
N PHE A 135 14.36 -6.75 3.88
CA PHE A 135 13.73 -6.69 2.58
C PHE A 135 14.62 -6.02 1.52
N SER A 136 14.68 -6.62 0.34
CA SER A 136 15.39 -6.13 -0.85
C SER A 136 14.69 -6.50 -2.16
N GLU A 137 15.21 -5.98 -3.28
CA GLU A 137 14.83 -6.37 -4.64
C GLU A 137 15.01 -7.86 -4.94
N SER A 138 15.84 -8.57 -4.17
CA SER A 138 16.10 -10.00 -4.29
C SER A 138 15.32 -10.85 -3.29
N THR A 139 14.39 -10.25 -2.53
CA THR A 139 13.56 -10.99 -1.57
C THR A 139 12.79 -12.07 -2.29
N LEU A 140 12.93 -13.31 -1.82
CA LEU A 140 12.33 -14.47 -2.45
C LEU A 140 10.79 -14.45 -2.34
N PRO A 141 10.05 -14.97 -3.34
CA PRO A 141 8.59 -14.99 -3.35
C PRO A 141 7.95 -15.56 -2.08
N GLU A 142 8.52 -16.61 -1.48
CA GLU A 142 8.03 -17.25 -0.25
C GLU A 142 8.08 -16.35 1.00
N TYR A 143 8.81 -15.23 0.93
CA TYR A 143 8.86 -14.21 1.98
C TYR A 143 7.96 -13.02 1.72
N ILE A 144 7.25 -12.99 0.59
CA ILE A 144 6.38 -11.87 0.21
C ILE A 144 4.98 -12.33 -0.16
N SER A 145 4.02 -11.43 0.04
CA SER A 145 2.67 -11.56 -0.50
C SER A 145 2.30 -10.22 -1.12
N ILE A 146 2.18 -10.20 -2.44
CA ILE A 146 1.84 -9.00 -3.20
C ILE A 146 0.35 -9.07 -3.52
N ILE A 147 -0.42 -8.12 -2.99
CA ILE A 147 -1.87 -8.14 -3.08
C ILE A 147 -2.40 -6.76 -3.46
N GLN A 148 -3.55 -6.68 -4.11
CA GLN A 148 -4.25 -5.40 -4.21
C GLN A 148 -4.81 -5.01 -2.84
N ASN A 149 -4.78 -3.72 -2.52
CA ASN A 149 -5.40 -3.22 -1.30
C ASN A 149 -6.92 -3.30 -1.46
N ASP A 150 -7.54 -4.27 -0.79
CA ASP A 150 -9.00 -4.48 -0.85
C ASP A 150 -9.79 -3.24 -0.42
N TRP A 151 -9.17 -2.33 0.35
CA TRP A 151 -9.78 -1.09 0.84
C TRP A 151 -8.88 0.10 0.48
N PRO A 152 -8.77 0.46 -0.80
CA PRO A 152 -7.77 1.42 -1.25
C PRO A 152 -8.02 2.81 -0.65
N TYR A 153 -6.96 3.60 -0.62
CA TYR A 153 -7.07 5.05 -0.43
C TYR A 153 -7.78 5.71 -1.61
N SER A 154 -8.13 6.98 -1.47
CA SER A 154 -8.80 7.79 -2.50
C SER A 154 -7.86 8.13 -3.65
N VAL A 155 -7.54 7.13 -4.46
CA VAL A 155 -6.67 7.26 -5.64
C VAL A 155 -7.47 7.39 -6.93
N PRO A 156 -6.94 8.02 -7.99
CA PRO A 156 -7.56 8.06 -9.32
C PRO A 156 -7.87 6.65 -9.88
N ALA A 157 -8.84 6.57 -10.78
CA ALA A 157 -9.36 5.31 -11.35
C ALA A 157 -8.31 4.50 -12.14
N GLU A 158 -7.30 5.20 -12.66
CA GLU A 158 -6.14 4.68 -13.39
C GLU A 158 -4.97 4.28 -12.49
N VAL A 159 -5.10 4.44 -11.17
CA VAL A 159 -4.05 4.13 -10.19
C VAL A 159 -4.42 2.86 -9.42
N GLU A 160 -3.56 1.84 -9.52
CA GLU A 160 -3.63 0.65 -8.68
C GLU A 160 -2.99 0.93 -7.32
N HIS A 161 -3.59 0.43 -6.24
CA HIS A 161 -3.04 0.51 -4.89
C HIS A 161 -2.65 -0.89 -4.43
N THR A 162 -1.40 -1.24 -4.64
CA THR A 162 -0.84 -2.54 -4.29
C THR A 162 -0.18 -2.50 -2.91
N LEU A 163 -0.28 -3.60 -2.17
CA LEU A 163 0.46 -3.86 -0.94
C LEU A 163 1.48 -4.96 -1.18
N VAL A 164 2.73 -4.72 -0.79
CA VAL A 164 3.79 -5.73 -0.76
C VAL A 164 4.08 -6.07 0.68
N TRP A 165 3.47 -7.15 1.17
CA TRP A 165 3.73 -7.67 2.52
C TRP A 165 5.01 -8.48 2.52
N THR A 166 5.77 -8.42 3.61
CA THR A 166 7.00 -9.17 3.74
C THR A 166 7.18 -9.77 5.14
N ARG A 167 7.80 -10.96 5.18
CA ARG A 167 8.21 -11.65 6.40
C ARG A 167 9.54 -11.14 6.96
N VAL A 168 10.37 -10.51 6.13
CA VAL A 168 11.64 -9.89 6.54
C VAL A 168 11.44 -8.41 6.83
N PRO A 169 12.18 -7.80 7.77
CA PRO A 169 11.94 -6.41 8.14
C PRO A 169 12.34 -5.46 7.00
N ILE A 170 11.58 -4.37 6.84
CA ILE A 170 11.94 -3.27 5.93
C ILE A 170 12.91 -2.30 6.62
N PHE A 171 12.65 -2.00 7.90
CA PHE A 171 13.57 -1.19 8.71
C PHE A 171 14.56 -2.10 9.42
N HIS A 172 15.85 -1.85 9.21
CA HIS A 172 16.94 -2.64 9.81
C HIS A 172 18.10 -1.71 10.19
N PRO A 173 18.84 -1.95 11.31
CA PRO A 173 19.94 -1.07 11.74
C PRO A 173 21.05 -0.87 10.70
N SER A 174 21.26 -1.82 9.79
CA SER A 174 22.22 -1.68 8.69
C SER A 174 21.74 -0.75 7.57
N LEU A 175 20.43 -0.47 7.50
CA LEU A 175 19.82 0.45 6.52
C LEU A 175 19.51 1.81 7.15
N VAL A 176 19.04 1.79 8.40
CA VAL A 176 18.59 2.97 9.14
C VAL A 176 19.58 3.20 10.29
N PRO A 177 20.66 3.97 10.06
CA PRO A 177 21.59 4.30 11.12
C PRO A 177 20.92 5.17 12.20
N GLU A 178 21.50 5.14 13.39
CA GLU A 178 20.99 5.82 14.59
C GLU A 178 20.71 7.32 14.36
N SER A 179 21.53 7.99 13.54
CA SER A 179 21.39 9.42 13.21
C SER A 179 20.07 9.78 12.54
N ILE A 180 19.44 8.87 11.80
CA ILE A 180 18.17 9.12 11.09
C ILE A 180 16.99 8.32 11.65
N ARG A 181 17.21 7.48 12.67
CA ARG A 181 16.21 6.56 13.21
C ARG A 181 14.92 7.27 13.61
N ALA A 182 15.03 8.36 14.35
CA ALA A 182 13.86 9.14 14.78
C ALA A 182 13.06 9.72 13.59
N ARG A 183 13.74 10.12 12.50
CA ARG A 183 13.08 10.62 11.29
C ARG A 183 12.31 9.51 10.59
N VAL A 184 12.92 8.34 10.41
CA VAL A 184 12.27 7.18 9.78
C VAL A 184 11.10 6.65 10.64
N GLU A 185 11.22 6.66 11.96
CA GLU A 185 10.14 6.28 12.87
C GLU A 185 8.94 7.26 12.83
N LEU A 186 9.18 8.55 12.55
CA LEU A 186 8.14 9.56 12.46
C LEU A 186 7.51 9.64 11.06
N ASP A 187 8.34 9.67 10.02
CA ASP A 187 7.96 10.02 8.65
C ASP A 187 7.81 8.79 7.75
N GLY A 188 8.52 7.71 8.08
CA GLY A 188 8.57 6.49 7.28
C GLY A 188 9.59 6.59 6.15
N LEU A 189 9.36 5.82 5.09
CA LEU A 189 10.16 5.86 3.86
C LEU A 189 9.23 6.01 2.67
N TRP A 190 9.68 6.70 1.63
CA TRP A 190 8.95 6.80 0.38
C TRP A 190 9.89 7.02 -0.80
N GLY A 191 9.34 6.86 -2.00
CA GLY A 191 10.05 7.17 -3.23
C GLY A 191 9.15 7.06 -4.44
N PHE A 192 9.73 7.35 -5.60
CA PHE A 192 9.02 7.39 -6.86
C PHE A 192 9.85 6.74 -7.96
N THR A 193 9.23 5.94 -8.82
CA THR A 193 9.89 5.30 -9.97
C THR A 193 9.14 5.64 -11.26
N GLY A 194 9.83 5.54 -12.40
CA GLY A 194 9.21 5.79 -13.70
C GLY A 194 8.66 7.19 -13.94
N ASN A 195 8.98 8.22 -13.15
CA ASN A 195 8.49 9.58 -13.46
C ASN A 195 9.19 10.16 -14.70
N ASP A 196 8.43 10.85 -15.55
CA ASP A 196 8.98 11.59 -16.70
C ASP A 196 9.58 12.96 -16.28
N SER A 197 9.27 13.40 -15.06
CA SER A 197 9.79 14.63 -14.44
C SER A 197 9.97 14.43 -12.93
N PRO A 198 10.78 15.24 -12.24
CA PRO A 198 10.91 15.14 -10.79
C PRO A 198 9.55 15.20 -10.08
N PRO A 199 9.37 14.47 -8.95
CA PRO A 199 8.13 14.52 -8.21
C PRO A 199 7.84 15.96 -7.72
N PRO A 200 6.56 16.35 -7.54
CA PRO A 200 6.19 17.68 -7.06
C PRO A 200 6.92 18.05 -5.78
N SER A 201 7.43 19.29 -5.69
CA SER A 201 8.14 19.77 -4.51
C SER A 201 7.22 19.79 -3.28
N PRO A 202 7.71 19.45 -2.08
CA PRO A 202 6.93 19.61 -0.84
C PRO A 202 6.40 21.04 -0.62
N SER A 203 7.05 22.03 -1.23
CA SER A 203 6.61 23.43 -1.19
C SER A 203 5.28 23.69 -1.90
N THR A 204 4.80 22.78 -2.76
CA THR A 204 3.50 22.91 -3.45
C THR A 204 2.33 22.38 -2.61
N LEU A 205 2.60 21.77 -1.44
CA LEU A 205 1.56 21.24 -0.54
C LEU A 205 0.43 22.25 -0.24
N PRO A 206 0.68 23.55 0.03
CA PRO A 206 -0.40 24.50 0.31
C PRO A 206 -1.48 24.58 -0.78
N ALA A 207 -1.09 24.41 -2.05
CA ALA A 207 -2.03 24.39 -3.17
C ALA A 207 -2.90 23.13 -3.23
N CYS A 208 -2.43 22.03 -2.62
CA CYS A 208 -3.13 20.73 -2.59
C CYS A 208 -4.04 20.56 -1.35
N LEU A 209 -3.97 21.45 -0.36
CA LEU A 209 -4.76 21.36 0.87
C LEU A 209 -6.28 21.37 0.69
N PRO A 210 -6.87 22.08 -0.31
CA PRO A 210 -8.31 22.03 -0.53
C PRO A 210 -8.83 20.60 -0.73
N ALA A 211 -8.02 19.69 -1.31
CA ALA A 211 -8.40 18.29 -1.46
C ALA A 211 -8.55 17.55 -0.11
N LEU A 212 -7.93 18.04 0.96
CA LEU A 212 -8.02 17.48 2.31
C LEU A 212 -9.08 18.14 3.19
N ALA A 213 -9.85 19.09 2.66
CA ALA A 213 -10.81 19.88 3.42
C ALA A 213 -11.87 19.01 4.13
N GLU A 214 -12.32 17.93 3.49
CA GLU A 214 -13.30 16.99 4.07
C GLU A 214 -12.80 16.31 5.36
N TRP A 215 -11.48 16.17 5.53
CA TRP A 215 -10.87 15.63 6.75
C TRP A 215 -10.47 16.70 7.76
N GLY A 216 -10.81 17.97 7.50
CA GLY A 216 -10.51 19.10 8.37
C GLY A 216 -9.01 19.32 8.58
N PHE A 217 -8.19 18.94 7.60
CA PHE A 217 -6.74 19.08 7.69
C PHE A 217 -6.29 20.53 7.45
N THR A 218 -5.25 20.95 8.17
CA THR A 218 -4.60 22.25 8.08
C THR A 218 -3.09 22.08 8.27
N LEU A 219 -2.26 23.02 7.77
CA LEU A 219 -0.79 22.86 7.78
C LEU A 219 -0.19 22.72 9.19
N ASP A 220 -0.80 23.34 10.18
CA ASP A 220 -0.41 23.22 11.59
C ASP A 220 -0.60 21.81 12.16
N LYS A 221 -1.38 20.95 11.48
CA LYS A 221 -1.58 19.54 11.85
C LYS A 221 -0.60 18.58 11.17
N MET A 222 0.35 19.09 10.37
CA MET A 222 1.37 18.24 9.75
C MET A 222 2.18 17.50 10.82
N ILE A 223 2.36 16.20 10.64
CA ILE A 223 3.20 15.37 11.49
C ILE A 223 4.38 14.87 10.65
N LYS A 224 5.50 15.58 10.74
CA LYS A 224 6.76 15.24 10.08
C LYS A 224 7.97 15.70 10.88
N SER A 225 9.14 15.13 10.58
CA SER A 225 10.41 15.57 11.15
C SER A 225 10.79 16.98 10.66
N GLU A 226 11.64 17.63 11.44
CA GLU A 226 12.34 18.83 10.97
C GLU A 226 13.20 18.48 9.75
N LYS A 227 13.49 19.49 8.93
CA LYS A 227 14.34 19.29 7.76
C LYS A 227 15.74 18.88 8.23
N GLY A 228 16.18 17.69 7.82
CA GLY A 228 17.51 17.20 8.15
C GLY A 228 18.63 17.89 7.35
N THR A 229 19.87 17.50 7.65
CA THR A 229 21.03 17.90 6.84
C THR A 229 21.03 17.18 5.48
N ALA A 230 21.86 17.64 4.55
CA ALA A 230 22.01 16.97 3.25
C ALA A 230 22.49 15.51 3.41
N GLU A 231 23.34 15.26 4.40
CA GLU A 231 23.84 13.93 4.74
C GLU A 231 22.73 13.04 5.31
N GLU A 232 21.88 13.57 6.20
CA GLU A 232 20.75 12.82 6.75
C GLU A 232 19.69 12.52 5.67
N ASP A 233 19.41 13.48 4.79
CA ASP A 233 18.49 13.28 3.67
C ASP A 233 19.00 12.21 2.70
N GLU A 234 20.31 12.17 2.45
CA GLU A 234 20.93 11.09 1.66
C GLU A 234 20.85 9.74 2.36
N LEU A 235 21.07 9.68 3.67
CA LEU A 235 20.92 8.44 4.45
C LEU A 235 19.48 7.91 4.42
N VAL A 236 18.47 8.79 4.52
CA VAL A 236 17.06 8.41 4.38
C VAL A 236 16.78 7.86 2.98
N ARG A 237 17.34 8.49 1.94
CA ARG A 237 17.23 8.01 0.56
C ARG A 237 17.86 6.63 0.39
N LEU A 238 19.04 6.40 0.97
CA LEU A 238 19.74 5.12 0.93
C LEU A 238 18.98 4.03 1.70
N ALA A 239 18.37 4.36 2.85
CA ALA A 239 17.54 3.43 3.61
C ALA A 239 16.33 2.91 2.80
N GLY A 240 15.78 3.74 1.92
CA GLY A 240 14.69 3.39 1.01
C GLY A 240 15.10 2.63 -0.26
N LEU A 241 16.40 2.53 -0.56
CA LEU A 241 16.89 1.97 -1.83
C LEU A 241 16.47 0.52 -2.10
N PRO A 242 16.45 -0.40 -1.11
CA PRO A 242 16.01 -1.77 -1.35
C PRO A 242 14.54 -1.85 -1.79
N VAL A 243 13.66 -1.05 -1.18
CA VAL A 243 12.25 -0.93 -1.60
C VAL A 243 12.14 -0.28 -2.97
N HIS A 244 12.90 0.78 -3.21
CA HIS A 244 12.94 1.47 -4.49
C HIS A 244 13.29 0.52 -5.65
N ASN A 245 14.36 -0.28 -5.48
CA ASN A 245 14.83 -1.23 -6.48
C ASN A 245 13.81 -2.34 -6.71
N PHE A 246 13.18 -2.86 -5.65
CA PHE A 246 12.10 -3.85 -5.80
C PHE A 246 10.95 -3.31 -6.64
N VAL A 247 10.46 -2.10 -6.33
CA VAL A 247 9.35 -1.46 -7.04
C VAL A 247 9.73 -1.20 -8.50
N LYS A 248 10.93 -0.65 -8.74
CA LYS A 248 11.43 -0.39 -10.09
C LYS A 248 11.57 -1.65 -10.95
N ASN A 249 12.00 -2.76 -10.36
CA ASN A 249 12.14 -4.03 -11.08
C ASN A 249 10.79 -4.64 -11.46
N ARG A 250 9.76 -4.44 -10.62
CA ARG A 250 8.42 -4.99 -10.82
C ARG A 250 7.56 -4.12 -11.73
N TRP A 251 7.50 -2.81 -11.48
CA TRP A 251 6.80 -1.83 -12.29
C TRP A 251 7.80 -1.10 -13.17
N LYS A 252 8.00 -1.62 -14.38
CA LYS A 252 9.04 -1.14 -15.30
C LYS A 252 8.86 0.34 -15.62
N ASP A 253 9.91 1.13 -15.40
CA ASP A 253 9.92 2.61 -15.57
C ASP A 253 9.38 3.12 -16.93
N GLY A 254 9.46 2.31 -17.99
CA GLY A 254 8.97 2.67 -19.33
C GLY A 254 7.45 2.48 -19.53
N GLU A 255 6.81 1.67 -18.70
CA GLU A 255 5.39 1.31 -18.79
C GLU A 255 4.58 1.91 -17.63
N TRP A 256 5.24 2.12 -16.49
CA TRP A 256 4.62 2.50 -15.24
C TRP A 256 5.27 3.73 -14.62
N GLU A 257 4.45 4.53 -13.96
CA GLU A 257 4.89 5.54 -13.00
C GLU A 257 4.39 5.12 -11.61
N THR A 258 5.28 5.10 -10.62
CA THR A 258 4.91 4.68 -9.26
C THR A 258 5.28 5.70 -8.19
N ALA A 259 4.48 5.70 -7.13
CA ALA A 259 4.81 6.31 -5.85
C ALA A 259 4.65 5.23 -4.77
N TRP A 260 5.73 4.92 -4.05
CA TRP A 260 5.73 3.91 -3.01
C TRP A 260 6.05 4.52 -1.65
N PHE A 261 5.53 3.91 -0.59
CA PHE A 261 5.82 4.34 0.78
C PHE A 261 5.65 3.21 1.79
N VAL A 262 6.33 3.35 2.91
CA VAL A 262 6.28 2.44 4.06
C VAL A 262 5.80 3.27 5.23
N ASN A 263 4.62 2.93 5.76
CA ASN A 263 4.03 3.69 6.84
C ASN A 263 4.93 3.65 8.09
N PRO A 264 5.02 4.76 8.83
CA PRO A 264 5.81 4.82 10.06
C PRO A 264 5.05 4.04 11.14
N PRO A 265 5.72 3.54 12.19
CA PRO A 265 5.08 2.77 13.26
C PRO A 265 3.75 3.36 13.77
N ARG A 266 3.65 4.69 13.92
CA ARG A 266 2.42 5.38 14.38
C ARG A 266 1.20 5.23 13.45
N LEU A 267 1.39 4.88 12.18
CA LEU A 267 0.31 4.70 11.18
C LEU A 267 0.10 3.24 10.76
N GLN A 268 0.93 2.31 11.23
CA GLN A 268 0.79 0.90 10.86
C GLN A 268 -0.45 0.29 11.51
N SER A 269 -1.36 -0.24 10.69
CA SER A 269 -2.60 -0.86 11.18
C SER A 269 -2.39 -2.26 11.78
N VAL A 270 -1.29 -2.95 11.42
CA VAL A 270 -0.96 -4.28 11.94
C VAL A 270 0.51 -4.31 12.36
N PRO A 271 0.81 -3.96 13.63
CA PRO A 271 2.17 -4.02 14.16
C PRO A 271 2.75 -5.43 14.01
N GLY A 272 4.01 -5.52 13.58
CA GLY A 272 4.71 -6.81 13.39
C GLY A 272 4.61 -7.41 11.98
N LEU A 273 3.78 -6.85 11.09
CA LEU A 273 3.74 -7.23 9.67
C LEU A 273 4.10 -6.04 8.78
N ALA A 274 5.35 -6.03 8.33
CA ALA A 274 5.87 -4.97 7.48
C ALA A 274 5.26 -5.06 6.07
N HIS A 275 4.91 -3.90 5.51
CA HIS A 275 4.40 -3.82 4.15
C HIS A 275 4.74 -2.48 3.50
N VAL A 276 4.89 -2.54 2.18
CA VAL A 276 5.05 -1.37 1.30
C VAL A 276 3.71 -1.11 0.63
N HIS A 277 3.28 0.15 0.59
CA HIS A 277 2.22 0.61 -0.29
C HIS A 277 2.84 1.07 -1.61
N VAL A 278 2.25 0.66 -2.74
CA VAL A 278 2.66 1.10 -4.06
C VAL A 278 1.43 1.61 -4.80
N PHE A 279 1.43 2.90 -5.13
CA PHE A 279 0.53 3.46 -6.12
C PHE A 279 1.18 3.33 -7.49
N ALA A 280 0.54 2.60 -8.40
CA ALA A 280 1.05 2.36 -9.74
C ALA A 280 0.07 2.88 -10.78
N ARG A 281 0.55 3.77 -11.65
CA ARG A 281 -0.20 4.34 -12.77
C ARG A 281 0.42 3.87 -14.08
N HIS A 282 -0.37 3.29 -14.96
CA HIS A 282 0.10 2.95 -16.30
C HIS A 282 0.27 4.23 -17.14
N LYS A 283 1.33 4.29 -17.96
CA LYS A 283 1.62 5.42 -18.86
C LYS A 283 0.78 5.39 -20.14
#